data_AF-A0A7W9B877-F1
#
_entry.id   AF-A0A7W9B877-F1
#
_cell.length_a   1.000
_cell.length_b   1.000
_cell.length_c   1.000
_cell.angle_alpha   90.00
_cell.angle_beta   90.00
_cell.angle_gamma   90.00
#
_symmetry.space_group_name_H-M   'P 1'
#
loop_
_entity.id
_entity.type
_entity.pdbx_description
1 polymer ?
#
loop_
_entity_poly.entity_id
_entity_poly.type
_entity_poly.pdbx_seq_one_letter_code
_entity_poly.pdbx_strand_id
1 'polypeptide(L)' 'MLRHAALSAAALALLAGCAAHGGWTGPDTQPFAEALADCKARTSAMGGKTERRFAIDTCMTSKGWTRPRR' A
#
# COMPACT_ATOMS: atom_id res chain seq x y z
N MET A 1 -28.14 -20.91 31.29
CA MET A 1 -27.24 -19.74 31.16
C MET A 1 -25.89 -20.25 30.65
N LEU A 2 -25.20 -19.46 29.80
CA LEU A 2 -23.87 -19.70 29.23
C LEU A 2 -23.70 -20.79 28.12
N ARG A 3 -24.51 -20.76 27.05
CA ARG A 3 -24.13 -21.38 25.75
C ARG A 3 -23.89 -20.36 24.62
N HIS A 4 -23.74 -19.08 24.99
CA HIS A 4 -23.55 -17.98 24.03
C HIS A 4 -22.16 -17.33 24.13
N ALA A 5 -21.24 -17.91 24.91
CA ALA A 5 -19.98 -17.26 25.29
C ALA A 5 -18.83 -17.42 24.28
N ALA A 6 -19.03 -18.06 23.12
CA ALA A 6 -17.89 -18.46 22.27
C ALA A 6 -17.96 -18.01 20.80
N LEU A 7 -18.93 -17.19 20.39
CA LEU A 7 -19.07 -16.78 18.97
C LEU A 7 -18.67 -15.33 18.68
N SER A 8 -18.35 -14.52 19.70
CA SER A 8 -18.06 -13.09 19.50
C SER A 8 -16.58 -12.74 19.32
N ALA A 9 -15.66 -13.72 19.38
CA ALA A 9 -14.21 -13.46 19.33
C ALA A 9 -13.64 -13.31 17.91
N ALA A 10 -14.40 -13.63 16.86
CA ALA A 10 -13.90 -13.65 15.48
C ALA A 10 -14.02 -12.30 14.73
N ALA A 11 -14.55 -11.24 15.36
CA ALA A 11 -14.79 -9.96 14.68
C ALA A 11 -13.60 -8.98 14.72
N LEU A 12 -12.52 -9.28 15.46
CA LEU A 12 -11.39 -8.35 15.66
C LEU A 12 -10.26 -8.48 14.61
N ALA A 13 -10.36 -9.40 13.64
CA ALA A 13 -9.29 -9.62 12.66
C ALA A 13 -9.37 -8.73 11.40
N LEU A 14 -10.36 -7.84 11.28
CA LEU A 14 -10.53 -6.97 10.10
C LEU A 14 -9.91 -5.58 10.24
N LEU A 15 -9.17 -5.30 11.32
CA LEU A 15 -8.34 -4.10 11.46
C LEU A 15 -6.90 -4.34 10.96
N ALA A 16 -6.74 -5.17 9.93
CA ALA A 16 -5.51 -5.24 9.17
C ALA A 16 -5.28 -3.88 8.48
N GLY A 17 -4.56 -3.02 9.20
CA GLY A 17 -3.66 -2.00 8.70
C GLY A 17 -4.07 -1.25 7.44
N CYS A 18 -4.76 -0.12 7.61
CA CYS A 18 -4.48 1.02 6.74
C CYS A 18 -3.08 1.55 7.09
N ALA A 19 -2.02 0.81 6.75
CA ALA A 19 -0.65 1.26 6.95
C ALA A 19 -0.38 2.40 5.96
N ALA A 20 -0.59 3.63 6.42
CA ALA A 20 -0.37 4.84 5.64
C ALA A 20 1.14 5.12 5.54
N HIS A 21 1.79 4.52 4.55
CA HIS A 21 3.23 4.70 4.31
C HIS A 21 3.49 5.95 3.47
N GLY A 22 3.84 7.06 4.12
CA GLY A 22 4.17 8.30 3.41
C GLY A 22 3.03 8.85 2.53
N GLY A 23 1.78 8.61 2.94
CA GLY A 23 0.58 8.97 2.18
C GLY A 23 0.10 7.92 1.17
N TRP A 24 0.73 6.74 1.12
CA TRP A 24 0.26 5.60 0.37
C TRP A 24 -0.50 4.62 1.26
N THR A 25 -1.55 4.02 0.73
CA THR A 25 -2.30 2.90 1.31
C THR A 25 -2.33 1.77 0.30
N GLY A 26 -2.18 0.53 0.72
CA GLY A 26 -2.05 -0.58 -0.23
C GLY A 26 -2.09 -1.93 0.44
N PRO A 27 -2.10 -3.02 -0.34
CA PRO A 27 -2.18 -4.38 0.18
C PRO A 27 -0.87 -4.80 0.87
N ASP A 28 -0.98 -5.74 1.83
CA ASP A 28 0.17 -6.35 2.52
C ASP A 28 0.92 -7.38 1.65
N THR A 29 0.60 -7.50 0.35
CA THR A 29 1.19 -8.51 -0.54
C THR A 29 2.64 -8.21 -0.94
N GLN A 30 2.99 -6.95 -1.17
CA GLN A 30 4.37 -6.51 -1.36
C GLN A 30 4.66 -5.33 -0.41
N PRO A 31 5.67 -5.42 0.48
CA PRO A 31 6.03 -4.34 1.39
C PRO A 31 6.28 -3.01 0.67
N PHE A 32 5.81 -1.90 1.24
CA PHE A 32 5.91 -0.55 0.64
C PHE A 32 7.33 -0.20 0.20
N ALA A 33 8.32 -0.47 1.06
CA ALA A 33 9.72 -0.12 0.79
C ALA A 33 10.27 -0.85 -0.43
N GLU A 34 9.93 -2.13 -0.59
CA GLU A 34 10.34 -2.95 -1.73
C GLU A 34 9.64 -2.50 -3.02
N ALA A 35 8.33 -2.24 -2.95
CA ALA A 35 7.55 -1.72 -4.06
C ALA A 35 8.12 -0.36 -4.56
N LEU A 36 8.44 0.54 -3.63
CA LEU A 36 9.00 1.85 -3.94
C LEU A 36 10.42 1.76 -4.51
N ALA A 37 11.25 0.87 -3.97
CA ALA A 37 12.62 0.66 -4.47
C ALA A 37 12.61 0.12 -5.91
N ASP A 38 11.78 -0.87 -6.21
CA ASP A 38 11.59 -1.42 -7.55
C ASP A 38 11.10 -0.33 -8.53
N CYS A 39 10.08 0.45 -8.15
CA CYS A 39 9.57 1.52 -8.99
C CYS A 39 10.59 2.64 -9.24
N LYS A 40 11.44 2.98 -8.26
CA LYS A 40 12.54 3.94 -8.45
C LYS A 40 13.62 3.39 -9.38
N ALA A 41 13.96 2.11 -9.27
CA ALA A 41 14.95 1.48 -10.14
C ALA A 41 14.49 1.49 -11.60
N ARG A 42 13.23 1.12 -11.86
CA ARG A 42 12.64 1.10 -13.22
C ARG A 42 12.54 2.47 -13.88
N THR A 43 12.40 3.53 -13.10
CA THR A 43 12.24 4.91 -13.59
C THR A 43 13.54 5.72 -13.53
N SER A 44 14.64 5.12 -13.12
CA SER A 44 15.92 5.80 -12.88
C SER A 44 16.48 6.48 -14.14
N ALA A 45 16.28 5.88 -15.32
CA ALA A 45 16.73 6.41 -16.61
C ALA A 45 15.84 7.54 -17.17
N MET A 46 14.66 7.79 -16.58
CA MET A 46 13.76 8.83 -17.10
C MET A 46 14.32 10.22 -16.85
N GLY A 47 14.34 11.06 -17.89
CA GLY A 47 14.55 12.51 -17.73
C GLY A 47 13.42 13.15 -16.91
N GLY A 48 13.64 14.38 -16.44
CA GLY A 48 12.61 15.20 -15.81
C GLY A 48 12.15 14.74 -14.42
N LYS A 49 12.26 15.63 -13.43
CA LYS A 49 11.82 15.33 -12.05
C LYS A 49 10.32 14.99 -11.98
N THR A 50 9.51 15.72 -12.74
CA THR A 50 8.05 15.56 -12.75
C THR A 50 7.62 14.27 -13.44
N GLU A 51 8.19 13.97 -14.61
CA GLU A 51 7.90 12.77 -15.39
C GLU A 51 8.30 11.51 -14.62
N ARG A 52 9.49 11.51 -14.02
CA ARG A 52 9.94 10.42 -13.15
C ARG A 52 9.00 10.21 -11.96
N ARG A 53 8.55 11.29 -11.32
CA ARG A 53 7.62 11.19 -10.19
C ARG A 53 6.27 10.60 -10.62
N PHE A 54 5.74 11.05 -11.75
CA PHE A 54 4.51 10.50 -12.31
C PHE A 54 4.64 9.01 -12.60
N ALA A 55 5.75 8.59 -13.21
CA ALA A 55 5.99 7.18 -13.51
C ALA A 55 6.17 6.31 -12.25
N ILE A 56 6.80 6.83 -11.20
CA ILE A 56 6.85 6.15 -9.89
C ILE A 56 5.44 5.98 -9.34
N ASP A 57 4.62 7.03 -9.35
CA ASP A 57 3.25 6.97 -8.85
C ASP A 57 2.42 5.94 -9.66
N THR A 58 2.54 5.90 -10.99
CA THR A 58 1.89 4.90 -11.84
C THR A 58 2.37 3.47 -11.53
N CYS A 59 3.67 3.27 -11.35
CA CYS A 59 4.23 1.97 -10.99
C CYS A 59 3.71 1.49 -9.63
N MET A 60 3.65 2.37 -8.64
CA MET A 60 3.09 2.06 -7.32
C MET A 60 1.61 1.66 -7.42
N THR A 61 0.81 2.39 -8.21
CA THR A 61 -0.60 2.01 -8.49
C THR A 61 -0.72 0.63 -9.10
N SER A 62 0.16 0.25 -10.04
CA SER A 62 0.14 -1.09 -10.64
C SER A 62 0.44 -2.22 -9.63
N LYS A 63 1.10 -1.88 -8.51
CA LYS A 63 1.39 -2.79 -7.40
C LYS A 63 0.29 -2.78 -6.32
N GLY A 64 -0.83 -2.11 -6.56
CA GLY A 64 -1.95 -2.00 -5.63
C GLY A 64 -1.82 -0.88 -4.60
N TRP A 65 -0.73 -0.11 -4.63
CA TRP A 65 -0.57 1.05 -3.75
C TRP A 65 -1.34 2.25 -4.30
N THR A 66 -2.17 2.86 -3.47
CA THR A 66 -2.97 4.03 -3.80
C THR A 66 -2.53 5.21 -2.93
N ARG A 67 -2.52 6.42 -3.50
CA ARG A 67 -2.25 7.66 -2.77
C ARG A 67 -3.41 8.63 -3.00
N PRO A 68 -3.94 9.30 -1.95
CA PRO A 68 -4.90 10.37 -2.16
C PRO A 68 -4.27 11.44 -3.06
N ARG A 69 -4.92 11.74 -4.20
CA ARG A 69 -4.51 12.86 -5.04
C ARG A 69 -4.73 14.15 -4.24
N ARG A 70 -3.66 14.93 -4.07
CA ARG A 70 -3.72 16.29 -3.52
C ARG A 70 -3.94 17.28 -4.64
#